data_AF-A0AAP6GZH7-F1
#
_entry.id   AF-A0AAP6GZH7-F1
#
_cell.length_a   1.000
_cell.length_b   1.000
_cell.length_c   1.000
_cell.angle_alpha   90.00
_cell.angle_beta   90.00
_cell.angle_gamma   90.00
#
_symmetry.space_group_name_H-M   'P 1'
#
loop_
_entity.id
_entity.type
_entity.pdbx_description
1 polymer ?
#
loop_
_entity_poly.entity_id
_entity_poly.type
_entity_poly.pdbx_seq_one_letter_code
_entity_poly.pdbx_strand_id
1 'polypeptide(L)'
;MNKMPPVSFDYITTQQYRQLLERDLAEMHACLRADAWKASMVLAGSLIEAVLVEHLEWLSPSGEEKRIRKLVLGDVITECASKGEITETTAKLCSAVKDYRNLIHPGKVVRDSVAAPDQNNAIIVTALVGRIVGEVASARRKHGGLTAEQLLSKLEKDNGAIAIFPHLLKDITHKEKHRLVTEVLPVAYAKSKLFVDNDDFFDASFPPRICTAYRLTTKESPELSSEAAKQFHSLIISGDALEIAQHREAFFNPEDLAHLTDAMRAVVIDHLIGIMVDQRSNIRYQEFTGITPFLTSSSLFRFLYPIIHDLRVSDRMERAKDFLSFELPRLPAELKPEVKEFLIEQKGSPQFRRSANSIAYLDELIEWIDFPF
;
A
#
# COMPACT_ATOMS: atom_id res chain seq x y z
N MET A 1 36.81 5.98 -10.51
CA MET A 1 35.95 6.82 -9.65
C MET A 1 35.16 5.90 -8.73
N ASN A 2 35.31 6.02 -7.41
CA ASN A 2 34.45 5.29 -6.47
C ASN A 2 33.00 5.71 -6.73
N LYS A 3 32.13 4.75 -7.07
CA LYS A 3 30.70 5.01 -7.18
C LYS A 3 30.22 5.44 -5.79
N MET A 4 29.81 6.70 -5.65
CA MET A 4 29.03 7.10 -4.49
C MET A 4 27.83 6.16 -4.37
N PRO A 5 27.45 5.73 -3.16
CA PRO A 5 26.25 4.93 -2.99
C PRO A 5 25.05 5.68 -3.59
N PRO A 6 24.09 4.96 -4.20
CA PRO A 6 22.92 5.59 -4.78
C PRO A 6 22.17 6.38 -3.71
N VAL A 7 21.96 7.66 -3.97
CA VAL A 7 21.18 8.56 -3.12
C VAL A 7 19.71 8.18 -3.30
N SER A 8 19.03 7.86 -2.20
CA SER A 8 17.61 7.50 -2.18
C SER A 8 16.87 8.32 -1.13
N PHE A 9 15.65 8.74 -1.48
CA PHE A 9 14.74 9.48 -0.62
C PHE A 9 13.60 8.61 -0.09
N ASP A 10 13.77 7.27 -0.05
CA ASP A 10 12.74 6.31 0.39
C ASP A 10 12.22 6.57 1.82
N TYR A 11 12.99 7.30 2.63
CA TYR A 11 12.58 7.69 3.99
C TYR A 11 11.61 8.87 4.04
N ILE A 12 11.41 9.61 2.94
CA ILE A 12 10.51 10.77 2.84
C ILE A 12 9.07 10.26 2.67
N THR A 13 8.23 10.43 3.69
CA THR A 13 6.87 9.88 3.74
C THR A 13 5.95 10.37 2.61
N THR A 14 6.05 11.64 2.22
CA THR A 14 5.15 12.23 1.22
C THR A 14 5.63 11.91 -0.19
N GLN A 15 4.91 11.06 -0.93
CA GLN A 15 5.30 10.62 -2.28
C GLN A 15 5.55 11.80 -3.25
N GLN A 16 4.65 12.78 -3.28
CA GLN A 16 4.80 13.96 -4.16
C GLN A 16 6.08 14.74 -3.84
N TYR A 17 6.40 14.91 -2.56
CA TYR A 17 7.60 15.63 -2.13
C TYR A 17 8.87 14.84 -2.45
N ARG A 18 8.84 13.51 -2.26
CA ARG A 18 9.93 12.62 -2.67
C ARG A 18 10.23 12.73 -4.16
N GLN A 19 9.21 12.66 -5.00
CA GLN A 19 9.37 12.77 -6.46
C GLN A 19 9.97 14.12 -6.88
N LEU A 20 9.60 15.21 -6.20
CA LEU A 20 10.22 16.52 -6.41
C LEU A 20 11.71 16.50 -6.06
N LEU A 21 12.10 15.95 -4.89
CA LEU A 21 13.50 15.82 -4.49
C LEU A 21 14.32 14.96 -5.46
N GLU A 22 13.75 13.84 -5.94
CA GLU A 22 14.39 12.96 -6.91
C GLU A 22 14.64 13.66 -8.25
N ARG A 23 13.64 14.40 -8.74
CA ARG A 23 13.75 15.19 -9.97
C ARG A 23 14.80 16.29 -9.83
N ASP A 24 14.75 17.04 -8.73
CA ASP A 24 15.68 18.14 -8.48
C ASP A 24 17.12 17.63 -8.29
N LEU A 25 17.31 16.44 -7.69
CA LEU A 25 18.60 15.75 -7.63
C LEU A 25 19.10 15.35 -9.03
N ALA A 26 18.22 14.80 -9.87
CA ALA A 26 18.56 14.43 -11.25
C ALA A 26 18.94 15.66 -12.09
N GLU A 27 18.21 16.77 -11.92
CA GLU A 27 18.49 18.05 -12.56
C GLU A 27 19.82 18.64 -12.10
N MET A 28 20.10 18.64 -10.79
CA MET A 28 21.38 19.08 -10.24
C MET A 28 22.55 18.31 -10.86
N HIS A 29 22.44 16.99 -10.98
CA HIS A 29 23.45 16.17 -11.65
C HIS A 29 23.56 16.45 -13.15
N ALA A 30 22.46 16.76 -13.83
CA ALA A 30 22.50 17.18 -15.23
C ALA A 30 23.23 18.51 -15.41
N CYS A 31 22.97 19.51 -14.54
CA CYS A 31 23.70 20.76 -14.53
C CYS A 31 25.20 20.56 -14.30
N LEU A 32 25.58 19.68 -13.36
CA LEU A 32 26.98 19.38 -13.09
C LEU A 32 27.68 18.75 -14.30
N ARG A 33 27.01 17.86 -15.04
CA ARG A 33 27.57 17.24 -16.26
C ARG A 33 27.66 18.20 -17.45
N ALA A 34 26.85 19.25 -17.45
CA ALA A 34 26.82 20.27 -18.50
C ALA A 34 27.70 21.50 -18.16
N ASP A 35 28.59 21.37 -17.17
CA ASP A 35 29.45 22.45 -16.66
C ASP A 35 28.69 23.70 -16.19
N ALA A 36 27.40 23.55 -15.85
CA ALA A 36 26.55 24.62 -15.33
C ALA A 36 26.73 24.76 -13.81
N TRP A 37 27.95 25.11 -13.38
CA TRP A 37 28.39 25.11 -11.97
C TRP A 37 27.47 25.90 -11.06
N LYS A 38 27.12 27.13 -11.44
CA LYS A 38 26.21 28.00 -10.69
C LYS A 38 24.85 27.33 -10.45
N ALA A 39 24.25 26.74 -11.49
CA ALA A 39 22.94 26.10 -11.38
C ALA A 39 23.01 24.88 -10.47
N SER A 40 24.05 24.04 -10.63
CA SER A 40 24.25 22.86 -9.77
C SER A 40 24.41 23.25 -8.29
N MET A 41 25.18 24.30 -7.98
CA MET A 41 25.39 24.78 -6.61
C MET A 41 24.11 25.37 -5.98
N VAL A 42 23.31 26.10 -6.77
CA VAL A 42 22.02 26.63 -6.31
C VAL A 42 21.03 25.50 -5.99
N LEU A 43 20.89 24.53 -6.92
CA LEU A 43 20.02 23.37 -6.72
C LEU A 43 20.46 22.55 -5.51
N ALA A 44 21.78 22.35 -5.34
CA ALA A 44 22.31 21.64 -4.19
C ALA A 44 21.95 22.35 -2.87
N GLY A 45 22.12 23.68 -2.79
CA GLY A 45 21.71 24.45 -1.61
C GLY A 45 20.20 24.30 -1.30
N SER A 46 19.36 24.30 -2.34
CA SER A 46 17.91 24.10 -2.21
C SER A 46 17.57 22.68 -1.73
N LEU A 47 18.23 21.64 -2.26
CA LEU A 47 18.04 20.25 -1.84
C LEU A 47 18.44 20.04 -0.37
N ILE A 48 19.57 20.61 0.05
CA ILE A 48 20.02 20.55 1.45
C ILE A 48 18.95 21.15 2.37
N GLU A 49 18.44 22.33 2.03
CA GLU A 49 17.39 22.99 2.80
C GLU A 49 16.12 22.15 2.86
N ALA A 50 15.62 21.70 1.70
CA ALA A 50 14.40 20.92 1.58
C ALA A 50 14.46 19.63 2.43
N VAL A 51 15.56 18.88 2.34
CA VAL A 51 15.75 17.62 3.09
C VAL A 51 15.81 17.86 4.59
N LEU A 52 16.54 18.88 5.04
CA LEU A 52 16.68 19.15 6.48
C LEU A 52 15.40 19.73 7.09
N VAL A 53 14.69 20.62 6.38
CA VAL A 53 13.40 21.18 6.82
C VAL A 53 12.37 20.07 6.94
N GLU A 54 12.22 19.22 5.92
CA GLU A 54 11.25 18.11 5.96
C GLU A 54 11.62 17.10 7.07
N HIS A 55 12.90 16.87 7.32
CA HIS A 55 13.34 16.03 8.43
C HIS A 55 12.97 16.62 9.80
N LEU A 56 13.17 17.92 10.01
CA LEU A 56 12.75 18.58 11.25
C LEU A 56 11.23 18.56 11.41
N GLU A 57 10.46 18.79 10.34
CA GLU A 57 8.99 18.68 10.38
C GLU A 57 8.54 17.28 10.82
N TRP A 58 9.22 16.23 10.34
CA TRP A 58 8.92 14.86 10.72
C TRP A 58 9.25 14.54 12.19
N LEU A 59 10.32 15.12 12.73
CA LEU A 59 10.68 14.97 14.14
C LEU A 59 9.77 15.77 15.08
N SER A 60 9.16 16.84 14.58
CA SER A 60 8.45 17.78 15.42
C SER A 60 7.02 17.33 15.75
N PRO A 61 6.50 17.71 16.94
CA PRO A 61 5.09 17.51 17.27
C PRO A 61 4.16 18.25 16.30
N SER A 62 2.93 17.74 16.16
CA SER A 62 1.89 18.38 15.35
C SER A 62 1.72 19.86 15.74
N GLY A 63 1.77 20.76 14.76
CA GLY A 63 1.57 22.20 14.92
C GLY A 63 2.84 23.05 14.89
N GLU A 64 4.05 22.46 14.91
CA GLU A 64 5.31 23.21 14.75
C GLU A 64 5.72 23.45 13.30
N GLU A 65 5.03 22.88 12.32
CA GLU A 65 5.45 22.89 10.91
C GLU A 65 5.59 24.32 10.38
N LYS A 66 4.69 25.22 10.80
CA LYS A 66 4.75 26.65 10.43
C LYS A 66 5.97 27.37 10.99
N ARG A 67 6.49 26.97 12.15
CA ARG A 67 7.74 27.53 12.72
C ARG A 67 8.90 27.05 11.88
N ILE A 68 8.97 25.75 11.63
CA ILE A 68 10.10 25.09 10.96
C ILE A 68 10.25 25.62 9.53
N ARG A 69 9.15 25.79 8.78
CA ARG A 69 9.16 26.37 7.42
C ARG A 69 9.63 27.82 7.34
N LYS A 70 9.67 28.53 8.47
CA LYS A 70 10.15 29.93 8.53
C LYS A 70 11.62 30.04 8.92
N LEU A 71 12.24 28.94 9.36
CA LEU A 71 13.66 28.94 9.70
C LEU A 71 14.47 29.24 8.44
N VAL A 72 15.54 30.03 8.59
CA VAL A 72 16.53 30.15 7.53
C VAL A 72 17.43 28.92 7.55
N LEU A 73 18.02 28.57 6.40
CA LEU A 73 18.88 27.39 6.27
C LEU A 73 19.97 27.27 7.36
N GLY A 74 20.55 28.39 7.80
CA GLY A 74 21.53 28.38 8.89
C GLY A 74 20.95 27.86 10.22
N ASP A 75 19.71 28.24 10.54
CA ASP A 75 19.01 27.80 11.75
C ASP A 75 18.61 26.32 11.63
N VAL A 76 18.15 25.90 10.45
CA VAL A 76 17.81 24.50 10.15
C VAL A 76 19.03 23.58 10.33
N ILE A 77 20.19 23.97 9.79
CA ILE A 77 21.45 23.23 9.96
C ILE A 77 21.82 23.12 11.44
N THR A 78 21.70 24.23 12.18
CA THR A 78 22.04 24.30 13.60
C THR A 78 21.11 23.41 14.43
N GLU A 79 19.80 23.46 14.17
CA GLU A 79 18.81 22.63 14.87
C GLU A 79 19.05 21.14 14.59
N CYS A 80 19.26 20.74 13.32
CA CYS A 80 19.59 19.35 12.97
C CYS A 80 20.88 18.85 13.64
N ALA A 81 21.93 19.68 13.66
CA ALA A 81 23.20 19.32 14.29
C ALA A 81 23.04 19.18 15.82
N SER A 82 22.28 20.08 16.46
CA SER A 82 22.02 20.05 17.90
C SER A 82 21.25 18.81 18.35
N LYS A 83 20.38 18.27 17.49
CA LYS A 83 19.62 17.04 17.70
C LYS A 83 20.42 15.78 17.32
N GLY A 84 21.60 15.93 16.71
CA GLY A 84 22.45 14.81 16.27
C GLY A 84 21.97 14.12 14.99
N GLU A 85 21.12 14.77 14.21
CA GLU A 85 20.57 14.24 12.95
C GLU A 85 21.57 14.28 11.81
N ILE A 86 22.50 15.25 11.87
CA ILE A 86 23.67 15.36 11.01
C ILE A 86 24.92 15.52 11.87
N THR A 87 26.06 15.10 11.33
CA THR A 87 27.34 15.22 12.06
C THR A 87 27.79 16.68 12.14
N GLU A 88 28.55 17.03 13.18
CA GLU A 88 29.14 18.36 13.34
C GLU A 88 30.00 18.76 12.11
N THR A 89 30.70 17.79 11.52
CA THR A 89 31.48 17.99 10.29
C THR A 89 30.58 18.38 9.12
N THR A 90 29.47 17.65 8.92
CA THR A 90 28.47 17.98 7.89
C THR A 90 27.88 19.37 8.11
N ALA A 91 27.53 19.73 9.35
CA ALA A 91 26.98 21.04 9.69
C ALA A 91 27.95 22.19 9.36
N LYS A 92 29.25 22.03 9.67
CA LYS A 92 30.30 23.01 9.31
C LYS A 92 30.43 23.16 7.79
N LEU A 93 30.43 22.06 7.05
CA LEU A 93 30.46 22.09 5.58
C LEU A 93 29.21 22.77 5.00
N CYS A 94 28.02 22.45 5.51
CA CYS A 94 26.77 23.10 5.10
C CYS A 94 26.80 24.61 5.33
N SER A 95 27.34 25.02 6.48
CA SER A 95 27.46 26.44 6.84
C SER A 95 28.36 27.22 5.88
N ALA A 96 29.39 26.58 5.32
CA ALA A 96 30.27 27.19 4.32
C ALA A 96 29.61 27.33 2.94
N VAL A 97 28.62 26.48 2.62
CA VAL A 97 28.01 26.41 1.29
C VAL A 97 26.58 26.98 1.25
N LYS A 98 25.98 27.32 2.39
CA LYS A 98 24.60 27.84 2.50
C LYS A 98 24.36 29.08 1.65
N ASP A 99 25.42 29.87 1.42
CA ASP A 99 25.34 31.10 0.64
C ASP A 99 25.28 30.84 -0.87
N TYR A 100 25.58 29.63 -1.34
CA TYR A 100 25.52 29.31 -2.76
C TYR A 100 24.10 29.32 -3.32
N ARG A 101 23.06 29.09 -2.51
CA ARG A 101 21.66 29.30 -2.95
C ARG A 101 21.41 30.75 -3.36
N ASN A 102 22.13 31.69 -2.74
CA ASN A 102 21.98 33.12 -2.98
C ASN A 102 22.70 33.58 -4.26
N LEU A 103 23.43 32.70 -4.95
CA LEU A 103 24.08 33.00 -6.23
C LEU A 103 23.06 33.41 -7.31
N ILE A 104 21.78 33.06 -7.13
CA ILE A 104 20.68 33.54 -8.00
C ILE A 104 20.52 35.06 -8.00
N HIS A 105 21.04 35.77 -6.99
CA HIS A 105 20.92 37.22 -6.85
C HIS A 105 22.23 37.93 -7.22
N PRO A 106 22.38 38.49 -8.46
CA PRO A 106 23.64 39.08 -8.90
C PRO A 106 24.15 40.19 -7.98
N GLY A 107 23.25 41.06 -7.49
CA GLY A 107 23.61 42.15 -6.58
C GLY A 107 24.10 41.68 -5.21
N LYS A 108 23.75 40.47 -4.77
CA LYS A 108 24.28 39.89 -3.53
C LYS A 108 25.69 39.33 -3.74
N VAL A 109 25.94 38.67 -4.87
CA VAL A 109 27.26 38.16 -5.25
C VAL A 109 28.31 39.27 -5.30
N VAL A 110 27.97 40.41 -5.90
CA VAL A 110 28.87 41.57 -6.01
C VAL A 110 29.17 42.19 -4.64
N ARG A 111 28.17 42.31 -3.75
CA ARG A 111 28.35 42.91 -2.42
C ARG A 111 29.14 42.02 -1.47
N ASP A 112 28.84 40.72 -1.47
CA ASP A 112 29.38 39.78 -0.50
C ASP A 112 30.73 39.18 -0.97
N SER A 113 31.23 39.61 -2.15
CA SER A 113 32.48 39.12 -2.77
C SER A 113 32.56 37.60 -2.82
N VAL A 114 31.42 36.94 -3.08
CA VAL A 114 31.35 35.48 -3.15
C VAL A 114 32.19 35.02 -4.33
N ALA A 115 33.06 34.05 -4.10
CA ALA A 115 33.88 33.46 -5.15
C ALA A 115 33.01 33.01 -6.34
N ALA A 116 33.54 33.19 -7.55
CA ALA A 116 32.85 32.77 -8.76
C ALA A 116 32.56 31.25 -8.69
N PRO A 117 31.36 30.80 -9.11
CA PRO A 117 31.06 29.38 -9.19
C PRO A 117 32.06 28.66 -10.10
N ASP A 118 32.68 27.60 -9.60
CA ASP A 118 33.65 26.79 -10.33
C ASP A 118 33.35 25.29 -10.17
N GLN A 119 34.06 24.49 -10.95
CA GLN A 119 33.90 23.04 -10.96
C GLN A 119 34.18 22.39 -9.60
N ASN A 120 35.21 22.86 -8.88
CA ASN A 120 35.61 22.27 -7.60
C ASN A 120 34.52 22.47 -6.54
N ASN A 121 34.01 23.70 -6.43
CA ASN A 121 32.93 24.05 -5.53
C ASN A 121 31.66 23.27 -5.89
N ALA A 122 31.31 23.15 -7.18
CA ALA A 122 30.15 22.38 -7.63
C ALA A 122 30.24 20.89 -7.25
N ILE A 123 31.41 20.27 -7.42
CA ILE A 123 31.65 18.87 -7.03
C ILE A 123 31.51 18.70 -5.51
N ILE A 124 32.13 19.58 -4.72
CA ILE A 124 32.09 19.52 -3.25
C ILE A 124 30.65 19.60 -2.73
N VAL A 125 29.88 20.59 -3.21
CA VAL A 125 28.51 20.81 -2.74
C VAL A 125 27.58 19.67 -3.18
N THR A 126 27.76 19.14 -4.40
CA THR A 126 27.02 17.98 -4.88
C THR A 126 27.29 16.73 -4.02
N ALA A 127 28.56 16.49 -3.65
CA ALA A 127 28.91 15.39 -2.76
C ALA A 127 28.30 15.57 -1.35
N LEU A 128 28.22 16.82 -0.88
CA LEU A 128 27.60 17.15 0.41
C LEU A 128 26.10 16.82 0.44
N VAL A 129 25.36 17.03 -0.65
CA VAL A 129 23.95 16.60 -0.76
C VAL A 129 23.82 15.10 -0.49
N GLY A 130 24.62 14.27 -1.18
CA GLY A 130 24.59 12.82 -0.97
C GLY A 130 24.92 12.42 0.46
N ARG A 131 25.85 13.12 1.12
CA ARG A 131 26.17 12.90 2.53
C ARG A 131 25.00 13.24 3.46
N ILE A 132 24.34 14.38 3.28
CA ILE A 132 23.21 14.80 4.11
C ILE A 132 22.05 13.82 3.96
N VAL A 133 21.71 13.45 2.72
CA VAL A 133 20.65 12.46 2.47
C VAL A 133 20.96 11.15 3.19
N GLY A 134 22.21 10.68 3.15
CA GLY A 134 22.65 9.48 3.87
C GLY A 134 22.59 9.60 5.40
N GLU A 135 22.99 10.75 5.96
CA GLU A 135 22.94 11.01 7.41
C GLU A 135 21.48 11.09 7.90
N VAL A 136 20.63 11.87 7.22
CA VAL A 136 19.19 12.00 7.53
C VAL A 136 18.47 10.67 7.40
N ALA A 137 18.73 9.89 6.34
CA ALA A 137 18.18 8.54 6.20
C ALA A 137 18.57 7.63 7.38
N SER A 138 19.82 7.74 7.83
CA SER A 138 20.33 6.95 8.95
C SER A 138 19.73 7.40 10.28
N ALA A 139 19.51 8.71 10.45
CA ALA A 139 18.89 9.26 11.64
C ALA A 139 17.40 8.87 11.73
N ARG A 140 16.65 8.95 10.62
CA ARG A 140 15.26 8.45 10.56
C ARG A 140 15.14 6.97 10.91
N ARG A 141 16.05 6.13 10.41
CA ARG A 141 16.06 4.70 10.77
C ARG A 141 16.28 4.48 12.26
N LYS A 142 17.10 5.30 12.92
CA LYS A 142 17.29 5.23 14.38
C LYS A 142 16.04 5.64 15.15
N HIS A 143 15.32 6.66 14.66
CA HIS A 143 14.15 7.21 15.36
C HIS A 143 12.84 6.44 15.11
N GLY A 144 12.60 5.98 13.89
CA GLY A 144 11.30 5.44 13.47
C GLY A 144 11.37 4.06 12.82
N GLY A 145 12.54 3.41 12.79
CA GLY A 145 12.69 2.12 12.14
C GLY A 145 12.50 2.19 10.62
N LEU A 146 11.92 1.15 10.02
CA LEU A 146 11.64 1.06 8.59
C LEU A 146 10.39 1.86 8.20
N THR A 147 10.42 2.48 7.02
CA THR A 147 9.26 3.13 6.41
C THR A 147 8.46 2.18 5.52
N ALA A 148 7.21 2.54 5.25
CA ALA A 148 6.35 1.78 4.34
C ALA A 148 6.99 1.61 2.94
N GLU A 149 7.62 2.65 2.40
CA GLU A 149 8.21 2.58 1.06
C GLU A 149 9.55 1.82 1.05
N GLN A 150 10.29 1.78 2.15
CA GLN A 150 11.44 0.89 2.26
C GLN A 150 11.02 -0.58 2.24
N LEU A 151 9.89 -0.92 2.88
CA LEU A 151 9.32 -2.28 2.80
C LEU A 151 8.86 -2.59 1.37
N LEU A 152 8.18 -1.67 0.70
CA LEU A 152 7.80 -1.85 -0.71
C LEU A 152 9.02 -2.05 -1.62
N SER A 153 10.02 -1.16 -1.51
CA SER A 153 11.29 -1.22 -2.24
C SER A 153 12.01 -2.56 -2.01
N LYS A 154 11.88 -3.14 -0.81
CA LYS A 154 12.40 -4.47 -0.48
C LYS A 154 11.59 -5.59 -1.18
N LEU A 155 10.27 -5.48 -1.24
CA LEU A 155 9.40 -6.44 -1.97
C LEU A 155 9.62 -6.40 -3.49
N GLU A 156 9.93 -5.22 -4.03
CA GLU A 156 10.23 -5.02 -5.46
C GLU A 156 11.56 -5.66 -5.85
N LYS A 157 12.61 -5.47 -5.03
CA LYS A 157 13.99 -5.84 -5.38
C LYS A 157 14.38 -7.25 -4.97
N ASP A 158 13.63 -7.89 -4.06
CA ASP A 158 14.00 -9.18 -3.48
C ASP A 158 12.80 -10.12 -3.39
N ASN A 159 12.78 -11.13 -4.26
CA ASN A 159 11.72 -12.14 -4.31
C ASN A 159 11.61 -12.93 -2.99
N GLY A 160 12.69 -13.04 -2.23
CA GLY A 160 12.73 -13.69 -0.91
C GLY A 160 12.25 -12.82 0.24
N ALA A 161 11.95 -11.53 0.00
CA ALA A 161 11.57 -10.57 1.04
C ALA A 161 10.33 -11.00 1.83
N ILE A 162 9.38 -11.71 1.22
CA ILE A 162 8.16 -12.17 1.90
C ILE A 162 8.45 -13.09 3.07
N ALA A 163 9.47 -13.96 2.98
CA ALA A 163 9.81 -14.89 4.06
C ALA A 163 10.30 -14.15 5.33
N ILE A 164 10.94 -13.00 5.17
CA ILE A 164 11.44 -12.17 6.28
C ILE A 164 10.48 -11.03 6.65
N PHE A 165 9.41 -10.84 5.89
CA PHE A 165 8.51 -9.69 6.03
C PHE A 165 7.89 -9.56 7.43
N PRO A 166 7.43 -10.63 8.10
CA PRO A 166 6.94 -10.53 9.48
C PRO A 166 8.00 -10.03 10.47
N HIS A 167 9.29 -10.27 10.22
CA HIS A 167 10.36 -9.72 11.05
C HIS A 167 10.56 -8.23 10.76
N LEU A 168 10.53 -7.82 9.49
CA LEU A 168 10.63 -6.41 9.11
C LEU A 168 9.44 -5.58 9.64
N LEU A 169 8.26 -6.19 9.77
CA LEU A 169 7.07 -5.58 10.37
C LEU A 169 7.23 -5.30 11.88
N LYS A 170 8.24 -5.85 12.55
CA LYS A 170 8.52 -5.52 13.97
C LYS A 170 9.28 -4.20 14.10
N ASP A 171 10.00 -3.81 13.06
CA ASP A 171 10.85 -2.62 13.04
C ASP A 171 10.15 -1.41 12.39
N ILE A 172 8.82 -1.46 12.19
CA ILE A 172 8.03 -0.39 11.57
C ILE A 172 7.01 0.17 12.57
N THR A 173 6.86 1.49 12.62
CA THR A 173 5.88 2.13 13.51
C THR A 173 4.46 1.82 13.09
N HIS A 174 3.50 1.92 14.03
CA HIS A 174 2.08 1.75 13.72
C HIS A 174 1.59 2.71 12.61
N LYS A 175 2.06 3.97 12.62
CA LYS A 175 1.73 4.96 11.58
C LYS A 175 2.20 4.51 10.19
N GLU A 176 3.41 3.95 10.11
CA GLU A 176 3.96 3.43 8.86
C GLU A 176 3.26 2.12 8.44
N LYS A 177 2.89 1.22 9.36
CA LYS A 177 2.05 0.04 9.04
C LYS A 177 0.70 0.44 8.46
N HIS A 178 0.06 1.44 9.05
CA HIS A 178 -1.19 1.98 8.53
C HIS A 178 -1.01 2.53 7.12
N ARG A 179 0.01 3.37 6.88
CA ARG A 179 0.29 3.91 5.54
C ARG A 179 0.65 2.81 4.53
N LEU A 180 1.34 1.77 4.97
CA LEU A 180 1.69 0.62 4.15
C LEU A 180 0.44 -0.08 3.58
N VAL A 181 -0.56 -0.32 4.43
CA VAL A 181 -1.82 -0.99 4.06
C VAL A 181 -2.73 -0.05 3.28
N THR A 182 -2.88 1.19 3.72
CA THR A 182 -3.92 2.08 3.17
C THR A 182 -3.50 2.82 1.90
N GLU A 183 -2.19 3.05 1.70
CA GLU A 183 -1.69 3.87 0.60
C GLU A 183 -0.65 3.12 -0.23
N VAL A 184 0.44 2.67 0.39
CA VAL A 184 1.64 2.26 -0.35
C VAL A 184 1.44 0.96 -1.14
N LEU A 185 0.94 -0.10 -0.50
CA LEU A 185 0.72 -1.39 -1.17
C LEU A 185 -0.42 -1.33 -2.22
N PRO A 186 -1.59 -0.70 -1.95
CA PRO A 186 -2.63 -0.55 -2.95
C PRO A 186 -2.18 0.20 -4.20
N VAL A 187 -1.48 1.33 -4.02
CA VAL A 187 -0.98 2.14 -5.14
C VAL A 187 0.07 1.36 -5.94
N ALA A 188 0.97 0.62 -5.28
CA ALA A 188 1.95 -0.20 -5.96
C ALA A 188 1.31 -1.33 -6.77
N TYR A 189 0.28 -1.98 -6.22
CA TYR A 189 -0.46 -3.03 -6.92
C TYR A 189 -1.17 -2.48 -8.16
N ALA A 190 -1.90 -1.36 -8.03
CA ALA A 190 -2.59 -0.72 -9.15
C ALA A 190 -1.60 -0.34 -10.27
N LYS A 191 -0.45 0.25 -9.91
CA LYS A 191 0.63 0.55 -10.88
C LYS A 191 1.14 -0.72 -11.56
N SER A 192 1.40 -1.79 -10.82
CA SER A 192 1.91 -3.05 -11.39
C SER A 192 0.98 -3.64 -12.46
N LYS A 193 -0.34 -3.45 -12.33
CA LYS A 193 -1.33 -3.92 -13.31
C LYS A 193 -1.35 -3.12 -14.60
N LEU A 194 -0.92 -1.84 -14.58
CA LEU A 194 -0.88 -1.00 -15.78
C LEU A 194 0.28 -1.35 -16.72
N PHE A 195 1.32 -2.02 -16.23
CA PHE A 195 2.53 -2.34 -17.00
C PHE A 195 2.56 -3.76 -17.60
N VAL A 196 1.52 -4.57 -17.36
CA VAL A 196 1.48 -5.99 -17.78
C VAL A 196 1.51 -6.16 -19.30
N ASP A 197 1.04 -5.17 -20.07
CA ASP A 197 0.82 -5.35 -21.51
C ASP A 197 2.00 -4.94 -22.41
N ASN A 198 3.08 -4.34 -21.88
CA ASN A 198 4.11 -3.70 -22.72
C ASN A 198 5.58 -3.94 -22.35
N ASP A 199 5.90 -4.73 -21.31
CA ASP A 199 7.28 -4.84 -20.84
C ASP A 199 7.74 -6.29 -20.62
N ASP A 200 8.74 -6.73 -21.40
CA ASP A 200 9.40 -8.04 -21.27
C ASP A 200 10.11 -8.22 -19.91
N PHE A 201 10.24 -7.15 -19.12
CA PHE A 201 10.86 -7.16 -17.79
C PHE A 201 9.85 -7.21 -16.63
N PHE A 202 8.57 -7.44 -16.90
CA PHE A 202 7.56 -7.52 -15.84
C PHE A 202 7.76 -8.73 -14.92
N ASP A 203 8.00 -8.49 -13.63
CA ASP A 203 8.02 -9.54 -12.61
C ASP A 203 6.58 -9.95 -12.26
N ALA A 204 6.09 -11.01 -12.92
CA ALA A 204 4.77 -11.58 -12.68
C ALA A 204 4.54 -12.05 -11.23
N SER A 205 5.60 -12.25 -10.46
CA SER A 205 5.49 -12.65 -9.05
C SER A 205 5.34 -11.46 -8.08
N PHE A 206 5.53 -10.23 -8.55
CA PHE A 206 5.44 -9.04 -7.70
C PHE A 206 4.03 -8.73 -7.17
N PRO A 207 2.94 -8.75 -7.98
CA PRO A 207 1.60 -8.50 -7.46
C PRO A 207 1.16 -9.49 -6.37
N PRO A 208 1.38 -10.82 -6.51
CA PRO A 208 1.14 -11.77 -5.42
C PRO A 208 1.93 -11.48 -4.13
N ARG A 209 3.18 -11.01 -4.25
CA ARG A 209 3.96 -10.56 -3.08
C ARG A 209 3.30 -9.36 -2.40
N ILE A 210 2.79 -8.39 -3.15
CA ILE A 210 2.07 -7.24 -2.59
C ILE A 210 0.81 -7.70 -1.83
N CYS A 211 0.00 -8.58 -2.42
CA CYS A 211 -1.18 -9.15 -1.75
C CYS A 211 -0.80 -9.86 -0.43
N THR A 212 0.26 -10.67 -0.47
CA THR A 212 0.75 -11.40 0.71
C THR A 212 1.24 -10.45 1.79
N ALA A 213 2.02 -9.43 1.42
CA ALA A 213 2.51 -8.40 2.32
C ALA A 213 1.35 -7.64 2.99
N TYR A 214 0.34 -7.25 2.22
CA TYR A 214 -0.85 -6.58 2.74
C TYR A 214 -1.52 -7.42 3.82
N ARG A 215 -1.79 -8.69 3.52
CA ARG A 215 -2.47 -9.63 4.44
C ARG A 215 -1.62 -9.94 5.68
N LEU A 216 -0.29 -10.01 5.54
CA LEU A 216 0.61 -10.15 6.69
C LEU A 216 0.55 -8.90 7.58
N THR A 217 0.54 -7.70 7.00
CA THR A 217 0.47 -6.46 7.76
C THR A 217 -0.87 -6.27 8.48
N THR A 218 -2.00 -6.57 7.84
CA THR A 218 -3.32 -6.45 8.50
C THR A 218 -3.46 -7.43 9.66
N LYS A 219 -2.90 -8.64 9.55
CA LYS A 219 -2.91 -9.66 10.61
C LYS A 219 -2.08 -9.31 11.85
N GLU A 220 -1.17 -8.34 11.77
CA GLU A 220 -0.37 -7.91 12.92
C GLU A 220 -1.19 -7.23 14.02
N SER A 221 -2.35 -6.63 13.69
CA SER A 221 -3.19 -5.93 14.65
C SER A 221 -4.67 -5.90 14.20
N PRO A 222 -5.63 -6.12 15.13
CA PRO A 222 -7.06 -6.01 14.83
C PRO A 222 -7.48 -4.62 14.33
N GLU A 223 -6.81 -3.57 14.81
CA GLU A 223 -7.05 -2.19 14.37
C GLU A 223 -6.76 -2.02 12.88
N LEU A 224 -5.62 -2.54 12.40
CA LEU A 224 -5.26 -2.48 10.97
C LEU A 224 -6.23 -3.29 10.10
N SER A 225 -6.67 -4.45 10.57
CA SER A 225 -7.70 -5.24 9.87
C SER A 225 -9.03 -4.49 9.79
N SER A 226 -9.42 -3.77 10.85
CA SER A 226 -10.61 -2.92 10.83
C SER A 226 -10.49 -1.75 9.87
N GLU A 227 -9.37 -1.02 9.87
CA GLU A 227 -9.17 0.08 8.93
C GLU A 227 -9.11 -0.40 7.46
N ALA A 228 -8.47 -1.54 7.19
CA ALA A 228 -8.47 -2.17 5.87
C ALA A 228 -9.90 -2.51 5.39
N ALA A 229 -10.72 -3.12 6.26
CA ALA A 229 -12.11 -3.43 5.93
C ALA A 229 -12.94 -2.16 5.67
N LYS A 230 -12.78 -1.13 6.51
CA LYS A 230 -13.46 0.17 6.33
C LYS A 230 -13.02 0.88 5.05
N GLN A 231 -11.75 0.74 4.65
CA GLN A 231 -11.23 1.27 3.40
C GLN A 231 -11.97 0.63 2.22
N PHE A 232 -12.14 -0.69 2.20
CA PHE A 232 -12.88 -1.37 1.12
C PHE A 232 -14.34 -0.90 1.06
N HIS A 233 -15.03 -0.78 2.20
CA HIS A 233 -16.36 -0.20 2.25
C HIS A 233 -16.40 1.23 1.68
N SER A 234 -15.45 2.08 2.06
CA SER A 234 -15.37 3.46 1.56
C SER A 234 -15.13 3.50 0.04
N LEU A 235 -14.34 2.55 -0.47
CA LEU A 235 -14.07 2.39 -1.89
C LEU A 235 -15.34 1.96 -2.65
N ILE A 236 -16.17 1.06 -2.10
CA ILE A 236 -17.46 0.70 -2.71
C ILE A 236 -18.39 1.91 -2.84
N ILE A 237 -18.38 2.82 -1.86
CA ILE A 237 -19.26 4.01 -1.86
C ILE A 237 -18.78 5.08 -2.84
N SER A 238 -17.48 5.28 -2.96
CA SER A 238 -16.91 6.49 -3.60
C SER A 238 -15.92 6.23 -4.73
N GLY A 239 -15.39 5.01 -4.84
CA GLY A 239 -14.42 4.61 -5.84
C GLY A 239 -15.07 4.23 -7.17
N ASP A 240 -14.24 4.11 -8.21
CA ASP A 240 -14.69 3.63 -9.51
C ASP A 240 -14.68 2.09 -9.59
N ALA A 241 -15.36 1.55 -10.61
CA ALA A 241 -15.51 0.11 -10.78
C ALA A 241 -14.17 -0.64 -10.94
N LEU A 242 -13.16 -0.01 -11.55
CA LEU A 242 -11.84 -0.60 -11.75
C LEU A 242 -11.08 -0.65 -10.43
N GLU A 243 -11.05 0.44 -9.68
CA GLU A 243 -10.43 0.51 -8.35
C GLU A 243 -11.05 -0.50 -7.39
N ILE A 244 -12.39 -0.57 -7.35
CA ILE A 244 -13.13 -1.52 -6.51
C ILE A 244 -12.76 -2.96 -6.88
N ALA A 245 -12.77 -3.30 -8.18
CA ALA A 245 -12.43 -4.65 -8.63
C ALA A 245 -10.98 -5.02 -8.29
N GLN A 246 -10.02 -4.12 -8.54
CA GLN A 246 -8.62 -4.35 -8.22
C GLN A 246 -8.40 -4.55 -6.72
N HIS A 247 -9.00 -3.69 -5.89
CA HIS A 247 -8.84 -3.79 -4.44
C HIS A 247 -9.51 -5.05 -3.89
N ARG A 248 -10.72 -5.38 -4.38
CA ARG A 248 -11.43 -6.62 -3.99
C ARG A 248 -10.57 -7.84 -4.26
N GLU A 249 -10.08 -8.00 -5.49
CA GLU A 249 -9.33 -9.17 -5.92
C GLU A 249 -7.97 -9.30 -5.23
N ALA A 250 -7.31 -8.16 -4.98
CA ALA A 250 -5.96 -8.16 -4.43
C ALA A 250 -5.92 -8.22 -2.91
N PHE A 251 -6.88 -7.57 -2.26
CA PHE A 251 -6.75 -7.22 -0.86
C PHE A 251 -7.94 -7.61 -0.03
N PHE A 252 -9.17 -7.78 -0.52
CA PHE A 252 -10.29 -8.03 0.38
C PHE A 252 -10.56 -9.53 0.57
N ASN A 253 -10.69 -9.98 1.81
CA ASN A 253 -11.22 -11.31 2.13
C ASN A 253 -12.61 -11.19 2.77
N PRO A 254 -13.57 -12.08 2.47
CA PRO A 254 -14.88 -12.05 3.13
C PRO A 254 -14.82 -12.16 4.66
N GLU A 255 -13.81 -12.81 5.23
CA GLU A 255 -13.58 -12.84 6.68
C GLU A 255 -13.34 -11.43 7.28
N ASP A 256 -12.88 -10.47 6.47
CA ASP A 256 -12.68 -9.07 6.90
C ASP A 256 -14.00 -8.38 7.27
N LEU A 257 -15.16 -8.94 6.86
CA LEU A 257 -16.50 -8.50 7.26
C LEU A 257 -16.69 -8.53 8.80
N ALA A 258 -15.92 -9.36 9.52
CA ALA A 258 -15.91 -9.39 10.98
C ALA A 258 -15.50 -8.04 11.61
N HIS A 259 -14.74 -7.22 10.89
CA HIS A 259 -14.21 -5.95 11.39
C HIS A 259 -15.08 -4.74 11.03
N LEU A 260 -16.23 -4.97 10.37
CA LEU A 260 -17.19 -3.94 10.00
C LEU A 260 -18.38 -3.90 10.96
N THR A 261 -18.99 -2.72 11.09
CA THR A 261 -20.31 -2.57 11.72
C THR A 261 -21.38 -3.23 10.86
N ASP A 262 -22.52 -3.60 11.43
CA ASP A 262 -23.59 -4.30 10.70
C ASP A 262 -24.08 -3.51 9.47
N ALA A 263 -24.18 -2.18 9.60
CA ALA A 263 -24.58 -1.31 8.49
C ALA A 263 -23.55 -1.30 7.34
N MET A 264 -22.26 -1.18 7.66
CA MET A 264 -21.20 -1.23 6.64
C MET A 264 -21.09 -2.63 6.02
N ARG A 265 -21.22 -3.67 6.86
CA ARG A 265 -21.18 -5.07 6.45
C ARG A 265 -22.28 -5.40 5.44
N ALA A 266 -23.50 -4.91 5.66
CA ALA A 266 -24.62 -5.09 4.74
C ALA A 266 -24.31 -4.53 3.33
N VAL A 267 -23.73 -3.33 3.25
CA VAL A 267 -23.34 -2.71 1.96
C VAL A 267 -22.30 -3.57 1.22
N VAL A 268 -21.29 -4.05 1.94
CA VAL A 268 -20.23 -4.90 1.35
C VAL A 268 -20.81 -6.23 0.87
N ILE A 269 -21.67 -6.87 1.66
CA ILE A 269 -22.33 -8.14 1.26
C ILE A 269 -23.19 -7.95 0.02
N ASP A 270 -23.98 -6.89 -0.05
CA ASP A 270 -24.82 -6.59 -1.20
C ASP A 270 -23.98 -6.39 -2.48
N HIS A 271 -22.86 -5.69 -2.35
CA HIS A 271 -21.91 -5.52 -3.45
C HIS A 271 -21.31 -6.86 -3.91
N LEU A 272 -20.83 -7.71 -2.99
CA LEU A 272 -20.26 -9.02 -3.32
C LEU A 272 -21.29 -9.94 -3.99
N ILE A 273 -22.50 -10.01 -3.46
CA ILE A 273 -23.59 -10.81 -4.06
C ILE A 273 -23.94 -10.29 -5.45
N GLY A 274 -23.99 -8.96 -5.65
CA GLY A 274 -24.20 -8.35 -6.96
C GLY A 274 -23.17 -8.83 -7.98
N ILE A 275 -21.89 -8.81 -7.62
CA ILE A 275 -20.80 -9.31 -8.47
C ILE A 275 -20.96 -10.80 -8.78
N MET A 276 -21.32 -11.62 -7.79
CA MET A 276 -21.55 -13.05 -8.00
C MET A 276 -22.68 -13.31 -9.00
N VAL A 277 -23.77 -12.55 -8.91
CA VAL A 277 -24.90 -12.63 -9.84
C VAL A 277 -24.45 -12.20 -11.25
N ASP A 278 -23.63 -11.16 -11.36
CA ASP A 278 -23.10 -10.66 -12.64
C ASP A 278 -22.09 -11.61 -13.29
N GLN A 279 -21.31 -12.35 -12.50
CA GLN A 279 -20.40 -13.39 -12.99
C GLN A 279 -21.14 -14.53 -13.71
N ARG A 280 -22.46 -14.66 -13.48
CA ARG A 280 -23.37 -15.65 -14.07
C ARG A 280 -22.78 -17.05 -14.05
N SER A 281 -22.11 -17.43 -15.14
CA SER A 281 -21.62 -18.78 -15.34
C SER A 281 -20.18 -19.04 -14.92
N ASN A 282 -19.44 -18.01 -14.52
CA ASN A 282 -18.03 -18.10 -14.16
C ASN A 282 -17.78 -17.58 -12.74
N ILE A 283 -18.54 -18.10 -11.78
CA ILE A 283 -18.44 -17.70 -10.37
C ILE A 283 -17.06 -18.07 -9.84
N ARG A 284 -16.31 -17.08 -9.36
CA ARG A 284 -15.01 -17.26 -8.71
C ARG A 284 -15.21 -17.52 -7.22
N TYR A 285 -15.61 -18.74 -6.85
CA TYR A 285 -15.97 -19.12 -5.47
C TYR A 285 -14.95 -18.73 -4.39
N GLN A 286 -13.65 -18.72 -4.72
CA GLN A 286 -12.58 -18.29 -3.81
C GLN A 286 -12.76 -16.84 -3.31
N GLU A 287 -13.40 -15.96 -4.10
CA GLU A 287 -13.67 -14.56 -3.72
C GLU A 287 -14.80 -14.44 -2.68
N PHE A 288 -15.57 -15.51 -2.47
CA PHE A 288 -16.73 -15.54 -1.59
C PHE A 288 -16.54 -16.45 -0.37
N THR A 289 -15.41 -17.13 -0.26
CA THR A 289 -15.09 -18.02 0.87
C THR A 289 -15.03 -17.24 2.18
N GLY A 290 -15.80 -17.66 3.19
CA GLY A 290 -15.92 -17.04 4.50
C GLY A 290 -17.05 -16.02 4.62
N ILE A 291 -17.91 -15.87 3.60
CA ILE A 291 -19.01 -14.90 3.64
C ILE A 291 -20.22 -15.39 4.46
N THR A 292 -20.44 -16.70 4.57
CA THR A 292 -21.67 -17.24 5.17
C THR A 292 -21.94 -16.87 6.62
N PRO A 293 -20.95 -16.73 7.54
CA PRO A 293 -21.20 -16.30 8.91
C PRO A 293 -21.87 -14.93 9.02
N PHE A 294 -21.83 -14.14 7.94
CA PHE A 294 -22.27 -12.74 7.93
C PHE A 294 -23.58 -12.53 7.16
N LEU A 295 -24.14 -13.58 6.56
CA LEU A 295 -25.40 -13.48 5.82
C LEU A 295 -26.58 -13.22 6.77
N THR A 296 -27.62 -12.61 6.21
CA THR A 296 -28.93 -12.42 6.86
C THR A 296 -30.00 -13.08 6.01
N SER A 297 -31.21 -13.31 6.54
CA SER A 297 -32.32 -13.84 5.72
C SER A 297 -32.56 -13.01 4.45
N SER A 298 -32.34 -11.69 4.50
CA SER A 298 -32.51 -10.81 3.33
C SER A 298 -31.47 -11.03 2.21
N SER A 299 -30.25 -11.42 2.55
CA SER A 299 -29.16 -11.64 1.59
C SER A 299 -28.97 -13.11 1.21
N LEU A 300 -29.45 -14.03 2.06
CA LEU A 300 -29.25 -15.47 1.96
C LEU A 300 -29.65 -16.06 0.60
N PHE A 301 -30.88 -15.83 0.16
CA PHE A 301 -31.35 -16.44 -1.08
C PHE A 301 -30.66 -15.85 -2.31
N ARG A 302 -30.44 -14.53 -2.32
CA ARG A 302 -29.69 -13.88 -3.41
C ARG A 302 -28.27 -14.46 -3.53
N PHE A 303 -27.67 -14.85 -2.40
CA PHE A 303 -26.39 -15.55 -2.38
C PHE A 303 -26.51 -16.99 -2.90
N LEU A 304 -27.48 -17.77 -2.43
CA LEU A 304 -27.58 -19.19 -2.80
C LEU A 304 -28.04 -19.44 -4.25
N TYR A 305 -28.97 -18.62 -4.78
CA TYR A 305 -29.55 -18.82 -6.11
C TYR A 305 -28.53 -19.08 -7.25
N PRO A 306 -27.51 -18.21 -7.47
CA PRO A 306 -26.54 -18.43 -8.55
C PRO A 306 -25.70 -19.71 -8.33
N ILE A 307 -25.44 -20.09 -7.08
CA ILE A 307 -24.64 -21.29 -6.76
C ILE A 307 -25.46 -22.57 -6.99
N ILE A 308 -26.74 -22.55 -6.59
CA ILE A 308 -27.68 -23.64 -6.84
C ILE A 308 -27.91 -23.81 -8.35
N HIS A 309 -27.91 -22.71 -9.10
CA HIS A 309 -27.95 -22.79 -10.56
C HIS A 309 -26.73 -23.53 -11.11
N ASP A 310 -25.53 -23.28 -10.59
CA ASP A 310 -24.30 -23.95 -11.01
C ASP A 310 -24.25 -25.44 -10.65
N LEU A 311 -24.90 -25.85 -9.55
CA LEU A 311 -25.11 -27.28 -9.23
C LEU A 311 -25.95 -28.04 -10.27
N ARG A 312 -26.70 -27.34 -11.11
CA ARG A 312 -27.51 -27.96 -12.19
C ARG A 312 -26.72 -28.17 -13.47
N VAL A 313 -25.55 -27.55 -13.59
CA VAL A 313 -24.76 -27.58 -14.81
C VAL A 313 -23.52 -28.44 -14.58
N SER A 314 -23.43 -29.54 -15.32
CA SER A 314 -22.52 -30.66 -15.04
C SER A 314 -21.04 -30.29 -14.96
N ASP A 315 -20.60 -29.27 -15.71
CA ASP A 315 -19.21 -28.79 -15.77
C ASP A 315 -18.80 -27.91 -14.57
N ARG A 316 -19.77 -27.47 -13.77
CA ARG A 316 -19.58 -26.53 -12.64
C ARG A 316 -20.05 -27.08 -11.30
N MET A 317 -20.82 -28.16 -11.36
CA MET A 317 -21.40 -28.84 -10.21
C MET A 317 -20.40 -29.17 -9.10
N GLU A 318 -19.26 -29.79 -9.41
CA GLU A 318 -18.27 -30.15 -8.38
C GLU A 318 -17.71 -28.92 -7.66
N ARG A 319 -17.38 -27.85 -8.38
CA ARG A 319 -16.88 -26.60 -7.78
C ARG A 319 -17.92 -25.94 -6.87
N ALA A 320 -19.17 -25.92 -7.30
CA ALA A 320 -20.28 -25.38 -6.51
C ALA A 320 -20.54 -26.24 -5.26
N LYS A 321 -20.46 -27.56 -5.39
CA LYS A 321 -20.60 -28.51 -4.29
C LYS A 321 -19.49 -28.33 -3.26
N ASP A 322 -18.23 -28.33 -3.69
CA ASP A 322 -17.07 -28.15 -2.82
C ASP A 322 -17.20 -26.84 -2.03
N PHE A 323 -17.56 -25.75 -2.72
CA PHE A 323 -17.78 -24.45 -2.09
C PHE A 323 -18.89 -24.49 -1.03
N LEU A 324 -20.08 -25.02 -1.37
CA LEU A 324 -21.20 -25.08 -0.44
C LEU A 324 -20.94 -26.03 0.73
N SER A 325 -20.25 -27.15 0.51
CA SER A 325 -19.90 -28.09 1.58
C SER A 325 -19.02 -27.44 2.65
N PHE A 326 -18.19 -26.48 2.25
CA PHE A 326 -17.35 -25.70 3.15
C PHE A 326 -18.11 -24.53 3.81
N GLU A 327 -18.97 -23.84 3.05
CA GLU A 327 -19.62 -22.61 3.50
C GLU A 327 -20.90 -22.84 4.32
N LEU A 328 -21.72 -23.84 3.98
CA LEU A 328 -23.00 -24.09 4.65
C LEU A 328 -22.88 -24.43 6.16
N PRO A 329 -21.90 -25.22 6.62
CA PRO A 329 -21.73 -25.49 8.05
C PRO A 329 -21.53 -24.21 8.89
N ARG A 330 -20.95 -23.17 8.28
CA ARG A 330 -20.58 -21.89 8.90
C ARG A 330 -21.73 -20.87 8.97
N LEU A 331 -22.91 -21.22 8.47
CA LEU A 331 -24.10 -20.37 8.56
C LEU A 331 -24.50 -20.10 10.02
N PRO A 332 -25.02 -18.89 10.32
CA PRO A 332 -25.68 -18.61 11.59
C PRO A 332 -26.78 -19.64 11.87
N ALA A 333 -26.88 -20.09 13.13
CA ALA A 333 -27.77 -21.19 13.53
C ALA A 333 -29.24 -20.92 13.19
N GLU A 334 -29.65 -19.66 13.27
CA GLU A 334 -30.97 -19.16 12.93
C GLU A 334 -31.31 -19.26 11.44
N LEU A 335 -30.33 -19.28 10.55
CA LEU A 335 -30.52 -19.38 9.09
C LEU A 335 -30.50 -20.83 8.59
N LYS A 336 -29.93 -21.77 9.37
CA LYS A 336 -29.82 -23.18 8.96
C LYS A 336 -31.17 -23.83 8.60
N PRO A 337 -32.28 -23.63 9.34
CA PRO A 337 -33.58 -24.16 8.95
C PRO A 337 -34.10 -23.60 7.62
N GLU A 338 -33.94 -22.29 7.41
CA GLU A 338 -34.37 -21.58 6.19
C GLU A 338 -33.61 -22.11 4.95
N VAL A 339 -32.31 -22.36 5.08
CA VAL A 339 -31.52 -22.97 3.99
C VAL A 339 -31.96 -24.41 3.71
N LYS A 340 -32.21 -25.22 4.74
CA LYS A 340 -32.66 -26.61 4.54
C LYS A 340 -33.98 -26.67 3.80
N GLU A 341 -34.95 -25.86 4.22
CA GLU A 341 -36.25 -25.77 3.55
C GLU A 341 -36.07 -25.39 2.08
N PHE A 342 -35.26 -24.37 1.81
CA PHE A 342 -34.93 -23.98 0.44
C PHE A 342 -34.27 -25.10 -0.38
N LEU A 343 -33.27 -25.82 0.15
CA LEU A 343 -32.65 -26.94 -0.56
C LEU A 343 -33.64 -28.09 -0.84
N ILE A 344 -34.56 -28.36 0.10
CA ILE A 344 -35.64 -29.36 -0.08
C ILE A 344 -36.59 -28.92 -1.21
N GLU A 345 -36.98 -27.65 -1.25
CA GLU A 345 -37.78 -27.09 -2.34
C GLU A 345 -37.07 -27.20 -3.69
N GLN A 346 -35.77 -26.86 -3.73
CA GLN A 346 -34.96 -26.96 -4.95
C GLN A 346 -34.83 -28.42 -5.42
N LYS A 347 -34.62 -29.37 -4.51
CA LYS A 347 -34.62 -30.82 -4.79
C LYS A 347 -35.95 -31.26 -5.43
N GLY A 348 -37.07 -30.70 -4.97
CA GLY A 348 -38.40 -30.95 -5.51
C GLY A 348 -38.65 -30.38 -6.91
N SER A 349 -37.84 -29.45 -7.39
CA SER A 349 -38.07 -28.73 -8.65
C SER A 349 -37.88 -29.62 -9.90
N PRO A 350 -38.62 -29.37 -11.01
CA PRO A 350 -38.47 -30.13 -12.26
C PRO A 350 -37.06 -30.11 -12.85
N GLN A 351 -36.29 -29.08 -12.53
CA GLN A 351 -34.93 -28.86 -13.03
C GLN A 351 -33.94 -29.83 -12.37
N PHE A 352 -34.07 -30.08 -11.07
CA PHE A 352 -33.22 -31.04 -10.33
C PHE A 352 -33.65 -32.49 -10.52
N ARG A 353 -34.95 -32.78 -10.72
CA ARG A 353 -35.45 -34.16 -10.94
C ARG A 353 -34.89 -34.88 -12.17
N ARG A 354 -34.27 -34.14 -13.09
CA ARG A 354 -33.66 -34.71 -14.30
C ARG A 354 -32.27 -35.30 -14.07
N SER A 355 -31.64 -35.02 -12.93
CA SER A 355 -30.27 -35.45 -12.62
C SER A 355 -30.22 -36.13 -11.25
N ALA A 356 -30.05 -37.45 -11.26
CA ALA A 356 -29.90 -38.23 -10.02
C ALA A 356 -28.70 -37.76 -9.18
N ASN A 357 -27.61 -37.35 -9.84
CA ASN A 357 -26.42 -36.81 -9.19
C ASN A 357 -26.74 -35.50 -8.47
N SER A 358 -27.43 -34.58 -9.15
CA SER A 358 -27.79 -33.28 -8.55
C SER A 358 -28.73 -33.44 -7.35
N ILE A 359 -29.60 -34.46 -7.36
CA ILE A 359 -30.42 -34.81 -6.19
C ILE A 359 -29.55 -35.33 -5.03
N ALA A 360 -28.64 -36.26 -5.31
CA ALA A 360 -27.76 -36.84 -4.30
C ALA A 360 -26.88 -35.76 -3.63
N TYR A 361 -26.40 -34.77 -4.39
CA TYR A 361 -25.63 -33.66 -3.83
C TYR A 361 -26.46 -32.74 -2.96
N LEU A 362 -27.72 -32.47 -3.31
CA LEU A 362 -28.58 -31.67 -2.42
C LEU A 362 -28.84 -32.41 -1.10
N ASP A 363 -29.00 -33.73 -1.13
CA ASP A 363 -29.14 -34.53 0.08
C ASP A 363 -27.89 -34.46 0.95
N GLU A 364 -26.72 -34.60 0.35
CA GLU A 364 -25.44 -34.41 1.03
C GLU A 364 -25.35 -32.99 1.63
N LEU A 365 -25.59 -31.93 0.85
CA LEU A 365 -25.52 -30.55 1.35
C LEU A 365 -26.50 -30.29 2.51
N ILE A 366 -27.70 -30.89 2.50
CA ILE A 366 -28.67 -30.79 3.60
C ILE A 366 -28.10 -31.39 4.89
N GLU A 367 -27.42 -32.54 4.80
CA GLU A 367 -26.75 -33.17 5.94
C GLU A 367 -25.58 -32.33 6.46
N TRP A 368 -24.81 -31.72 5.55
CA TRP A 368 -23.64 -30.92 5.91
C TRP A 368 -23.98 -29.62 6.64
N ILE A 369 -25.17 -29.05 6.46
CA ILE A 369 -25.60 -27.82 7.17
C ILE A 369 -25.47 -27.98 8.69
N ASP A 370 -25.73 -29.17 9.24
CA ASP A 370 -25.67 -29.42 10.69
C ASP A 370 -24.29 -29.84 11.19
N PHE A 371 -23.31 -30.00 10.29
CA PHE A 371 -22.00 -30.46 10.69
C PHE A 371 -21.31 -29.39 11.57
N PRO A 372 -20.82 -29.75 12.77
CA PRO A 372 -20.08 -28.83 13.62
C PRO A 372 -18.70 -28.56 13.01
N PHE A 373 -18.36 -27.29 12.81
CA PHE A 373 -17.08 -26.84 12.28
C PHE A 373 -16.19 -26.22 13.35
#